data_AF-A0AAD9VC78-F1
#
_entry.id   AF-A0AAD9VC78-F1
#
_cell.length_a   1.000
_cell.length_b   1.000
_cell.length_c   1.000
_cell.angle_alpha   90.00
_cell.angle_beta   90.00
_cell.angle_gamma   90.00
#
_symmetry.space_group_name_H-M   'P 1'
#
loop_
_entity.id
_entity.type
_entity.pdbx_description
1 polymer ?
#
loop_
_entity_poly.entity_id
_entity_poly.type
_entity_poly.pdbx_seq_one_letter_code
_entity_poly.pdbx_strand_id
1 'polypeptide(L)' 'MNTGGRKIFRAKQPDKGSFPLDHDGECKEYMKRYMDCLKQNNNDNHLCRSESQDYLQCRMD' A
#
# COMPACT_ATOMS: atom_id res chain seq x y z
N MET A 1 -23.25 -11.85 -30.33
CA MET A 1 -23.26 -10.46 -29.80
C MET A 1 -23.50 -10.50 -28.30
N ASN A 2 -22.78 -9.64 -27.57
CA ASN A 2 -22.72 -9.39 -26.12
C ASN A 2 -24.05 -9.61 -25.34
N THR A 3 -24.06 -10.00 -24.05
CA THR A 3 -23.50 -9.21 -22.94
C THR A 3 -23.33 -10.08 -21.68
N GLY A 4 -22.09 -10.20 -21.19
CA GLY A 4 -21.79 -10.79 -19.88
C GLY A 4 -22.36 -9.93 -18.76
N GLY A 5 -23.31 -10.48 -18.00
CA GLY A 5 -23.91 -9.82 -16.84
C GLY A 5 -22.83 -9.45 -15.81
N ARG A 6 -22.68 -8.15 -15.56
CA ARG A 6 -21.84 -7.63 -14.47
C ARG A 6 -22.39 -8.16 -13.14
N LYS A 7 -21.69 -9.12 -12.55
CA LYS A 7 -21.86 -9.45 -11.13
C LYS A 7 -21.57 -8.16 -10.35
N ILE A 8 -22.58 -7.62 -9.68
CA ILE A 8 -22.38 -6.52 -8.73
C ILE A 8 -21.51 -7.10 -7.61
N PHE A 9 -20.21 -6.82 -7.65
CA PHE A 9 -19.28 -7.21 -6.60
C PHE A 9 -19.59 -6.33 -5.38
N ARG A 10 -20.45 -6.84 -4.49
CA ARG A 10 -20.56 -6.29 -3.13
C ARG A 10 -19.28 -6.69 -2.42
N ALA A 11 -18.27 -5.82 -2.47
CA ALA A 11 -17.06 -6.01 -1.69
C ALA A 11 -17.47 -6.11 -0.22
N LYS A 12 -17.47 -7.32 0.32
CA LYS A 12 -17.57 -7.53 1.76
C LYS A 12 -16.39 -6.76 2.35
N GLN A 13 -16.65 -5.93 3.37
CA GLN A 13 -15.56 -5.24 4.06
C GLN A 13 -14.52 -6.29 4.48
N PRO A 14 -13.23 -6.02 4.26
CA PRO A 14 -12.20 -6.99 4.57
C PRO A 14 -12.29 -7.34 6.06
N ASP A 15 -12.34 -8.63 6.38
CA ASP A 15 -12.44 -9.13 7.76
C ASP A 15 -11.23 -8.72 8.63
N LYS A 16 -10.14 -8.29 7.99
CA LYS A 16 -9.00 -7.59 8.59
C LYS A 16 -9.16 -6.13 8.23
N GLY A 17 -9.26 -5.24 9.22
CA GLY A 17 -9.58 -3.82 9.04
C GLY A 17 -8.87 -3.18 7.84
N SER A 18 -9.57 -2.27 7.14
CA SER A 18 -8.99 -1.54 6.02
C SER A 18 -7.79 -0.75 6.55
N PHE A 19 -6.58 -1.12 6.12
CA PHE A 19 -5.38 -0.39 6.48
C PHE A 19 -5.60 1.09 6.11
N PRO A 20 -5.50 2.06 7.04
CA PRO A 20 -5.94 3.43 6.84
C PRO A 20 -5.35 3.96 5.55
N LEU A 21 -6.16 4.11 4.51
CA LEU A 21 -5.68 4.62 3.23
C LEU A 21 -5.20 6.04 3.52
N ASP A 22 -3.91 6.28 3.33
CA ASP A 22 -3.29 7.61 3.42
C ASP A 22 -3.93 8.49 2.33
N HIS A 23 -5.09 9.06 2.66
CA HIS A 23 -5.97 9.73 1.70
C HIS A 23 -5.46 11.14 1.40
N ASP A 24 -4.90 11.79 2.42
CA ASP A 24 -4.34 13.13 2.34
C ASP A 24 -2.86 13.13 1.92
N GLY A 25 -2.23 11.94 1.84
CA GLY A 25 -0.88 11.76 1.32
C GLY A 25 0.21 12.24 2.29
N GLU A 26 -0.08 12.27 3.58
CA GLU A 26 0.85 12.74 4.63
C GLU A 26 2.11 11.86 4.68
N CYS A 27 1.98 10.58 4.33
CA CYS A 27 3.06 9.61 4.36
C CYS A 27 3.75 9.39 3.01
N LYS A 28 3.43 10.21 2.00
CA LYS A 28 3.95 10.07 0.63
C LYS A 28 5.48 10.16 0.55
N GLU A 29 6.11 10.97 1.39
CA GLU A 29 7.57 11.09 1.44
C GLU A 29 8.23 9.80 1.94
N TYR A 30 7.69 9.18 2.98
CA TYR A 30 8.18 7.89 3.48
C TYR A 30 7.93 6.76 2.47
N MET A 31 6.76 6.75 1.83
CA MET A 31 6.47 5.84 0.72
C MET A 31 7.52 5.97 -0.39
N LYS A 32 7.86 7.20 -0.79
CA LYS A 32 8.84 7.46 -1.85
C LYS A 32 10.22 6.93 -1.46
N ARG A 33 10.69 7.20 -0.24
CA ARG A 33 11.97 6.68 0.27
C ARG A 33 12.01 5.15 0.23
N TYR A 34 10.95 4.50 0.67
CA TYR A 34 10.84 3.04 0.62
C TYR A 34 10.88 2.50 -0.81
N MET A 35 10.10 3.10 -1.72
CA MET A 35 10.09 2.71 -3.14
C MET A 35 11.44 2.94 -3.82
N ASP A 36 12.13 4.02 -3.48
CA ASP A 36 13.46 4.31 -4.05
C ASP A 36 14.52 3.36 -3.48
N CYS A 37 14.41 2.93 -2.23
CA CYS A 37 15.23 1.85 -1.67
C CYS A 37 15.00 0.53 -2.41
N LEU A 38 13.74 0.14 -2.64
CA LEU A 38 13.42 -1.08 -3.37
C LEU A 38 14.00 -1.07 -4.78
N LYS A 39 13.87 0.05 -5.52
CA LYS A 39 14.46 0.18 -6.86
C LYS A 39 15.97 0.00 -6.86
N GLN A 40 16.66 0.53 -5.86
CA GLN A 40 18.12 0.43 -5.74
C GLN A 40 18.57 -0.98 -5.34
N ASN A 41 17.77 -1.68 -4.55
CA ASN A 41 18.07 -3.01 -4.01
C ASN A 41 17.36 -4.15 -4.75
N ASN A 42 17.01 -3.94 -6.03
CA ASN A 42 16.37 -4.94 -6.88
C ASN A 42 15.08 -5.57 -6.27
N ASN A 43 14.28 -4.73 -5.61
CA ASN A 43 13.07 -5.07 -4.86
C ASN A 43 13.28 -6.00 -3.65
N ASP A 44 14.50 -6.09 -3.12
CA ASP A 44 14.76 -6.78 -1.87
C ASP A 44 14.22 -5.96 -0.68
N ASN A 45 13.11 -6.44 -0.11
CA ASN A 45 12.45 -5.82 1.03
C ASN A 45 13.30 -5.91 2.31
N HIS A 46 14.16 -6.93 2.40
CA HIS A 46 14.95 -7.19 3.60
C HIS A 46 16.03 -6.12 3.82
N LEU A 47 16.51 -5.52 2.72
CA LEU A 47 17.45 -4.41 2.71
C LEU A 47 16.79 -3.05 2.99
N CYS A 48 15.48 -2.94 2.79
CA CYS A 48 14.70 -1.71 2.94
C CYS A 48 13.80 -1.70 4.18
N ARG A 49 14.19 -2.46 5.22
CA ARG A 49 13.38 -2.60 6.44
C ARG A 49 13.21 -1.28 7.18
N SER A 50 14.25 -0.45 7.22
CA SER A 50 14.18 0.84 7.91
C SER A 50 13.14 1.75 7.25
N GLU A 51 13.20 1.90 5.93
CA GLU A 51 12.30 2.74 5.15
C GLU A 51 10.87 2.18 5.17
N SER A 52 10.72 0.86 5.18
CA SER A 52 9.41 0.22 5.35
C SER A 52 8.81 0.50 6.72
N GLN A 53 9.64 0.52 7.77
CA GLN A 53 9.19 0.79 9.13
C GLN A 53 8.75 2.24 9.26
N ASP A 54 9.53 3.19 8.75
CA ASP A 54 9.16 4.61 8.76
C ASP A 54 7.85 4.87 8.01
N TYR A 55 7.68 4.23 6.84
CA TYR A 55 6.44 4.36 6.06
C TYR A 55 5.23 3.76 6.77
N LEU A 56 5.38 2.59 7.40
CA LEU A 56 4.30 1.96 8.14
C LEU A 56 3.98 2.69 9.44
N GLN A 57 4.99 3.22 10.14
CA GLN A 57 4.81 4.02 11.35
C GLN A 57 3.97 5.27 11.04
N CYS A 58 4.33 6.00 9.99
CA CYS A 58 3.57 7.17 9.56
C CYS A 58 2.08 6.86 9.28
N ARG A 59 1.76 5.65 8.78
CA ARG A 59 0.38 5.24 8.50
C ARG A 59 -0.39 4.69 9.70
N MET A 60 0.29 4.47 10.81
CA MET A 60 -0.31 3.98 12.06
C MET A 60 -0.55 5.10 13.07
N ASP A 61 0.11 6.25 12.91
CA ASP A 61 -0.14 7.49 13.67
C ASP A 61 -1.36 8.24 13.11
#